data_AF-A0A6L3T2C4-F1
#
_entry.id   AF-A0A6L3T2C4-F1
#
_cell.length_a   1.000
_cell.length_b   1.000
_cell.length_c   1.000
_cell.angle_alpha   90.00
_cell.angle_beta   90.00
_cell.angle_gamma   90.00
#
_symmetry.space_group_name_H-M   'P 1'
#
loop_
_entity.id
_entity.type
_entity.pdbx_description
1 polymer ?
#
loop_
_entity_poly.entity_id
_entity_poly.type
_entity_poly.pdbx_seq_one_letter_code
_entity_poly.pdbx_strand_id
1 'polypeptide(L)' 'MTTLSEDSLDVVERLINEGEARRIEQIRIIAHLTERGQNSAEATHALKDIEDTLAALRCRWEYLQAMQEKP' A
#
# COMPACT_ATOMS: atom_id res chain seq x y z
N MET A 1 24.75 -2.00 -13.97
CA MET A 1 23.48 -1.39 -13.52
C MET A 1 22.36 -2.30 -13.97
N THR A 2 21.92 -3.22 -13.11
CA THR A 2 20.73 -4.03 -13.36
C THR A 2 19.53 -3.09 -13.24
N THR A 3 18.83 -2.90 -14.35
CA THR A 3 17.49 -2.32 -14.36
C THR A 3 16.61 -3.23 -13.50
N LEU A 4 16.35 -2.85 -12.25
CA LEU A 4 15.28 -3.47 -11.48
C LEU A 4 14.01 -3.23 -12.29
N SER A 5 13.53 -4.27 -12.96
CA SER A 5 12.22 -4.23 -13.60
C SER A 5 11.22 -3.77 -12.52
N GLU A 6 10.39 -2.79 -12.82
CA GLU A 6 9.32 -2.33 -11.91
C GLU A 6 8.36 -3.48 -11.51
N ASP A 7 8.46 -4.61 -12.21
CA ASP A 7 7.78 -5.88 -11.98
C ASP A 7 8.60 -6.95 -11.23
N SER A 8 9.68 -6.60 -10.52
CA SER A 8 10.34 -7.57 -9.64
C SER A 8 9.57 -7.72 -8.31
N LEU A 9 9.59 -8.93 -7.74
CA LEU A 9 8.99 -9.19 -6.42
C LEU A 9 9.52 -8.23 -5.36
N ASP A 10 10.83 -7.95 -5.36
CA ASP A 10 11.47 -7.02 -4.42
C ASP A 10 10.93 -5.58 -4.53
N VAL A 11 10.61 -5.14 -5.74
CA VAL A 11 10.03 -3.80 -5.97
C VAL A 11 8.60 -3.76 -5.46
N VAL A 12 7.79 -4.77 -5.78
CA VAL A 12 6.40 -4.84 -5.31
C VAL A 12 6.34 -4.98 -3.78
N GLU A 13 7.21 -5.78 -3.18
CA GLU A 13 7.31 -5.92 -1.72
C GLU A 13 7.71 -4.59 -1.06
N ARG A 14 8.66 -3.85 -1.63
CA ARG A 14 9.01 -2.51 -1.13
C ARG A 14 7.82 -1.56 -1.20
N LEU A 15 7.09 -1.53 -2.31
CA LEU A 15 5.91 -0.69 -2.47
C LEU A 15 4.79 -1.04 -1.48
N ILE A 16 4.61 -2.33 -1.16
CA ILE A 16 3.71 -2.78 -0.10
C ILE A 16 4.15 -2.21 1.25
N ASN A 17 5.44 -2.35 1.61
CA ASN A 17 5.96 -1.85 2.88
C ASN A 17 5.81 -0.31 3.01
N GLU A 18 6.08 0.43 1.94
CA GLU A 18 5.85 1.88 1.90
C GLU A 18 4.37 2.23 2.01
N GLY A 19 3.49 1.50 1.33
CA GLY A 19 2.05 1.67 1.40
C GLY A 19 1.50 1.41 2.80
N GLU A 20 1.97 0.38 3.49
CA GLU A 20 1.60 0.08 4.89
C GLU A 20 2.04 1.18 5.84
N ALA A 21 3.24 1.73 5.67
CA ALA A 21 3.70 2.86 6.47
C ALA A 21 2.78 4.09 6.27
N ARG A 22 2.38 4.38 5.03
CA ARG A 22 1.42 5.46 4.72
C ARG A 22 0.04 5.16 5.30
N ARG A 23 -0.42 3.91 5.25
CA ARG A 23 -1.69 3.48 5.84
C ARG A 23 -1.74 3.75 7.35
N ILE A 24 -0.68 3.35 8.07
CA ILE A 24 -0.56 3.59 9.52
C ILE A 24 -0.59 5.08 9.83
N GLU A 25 0.15 5.90 9.07
CA GLU A 25 0.16 7.35 9.28
C GLU A 25 -1.21 7.97 9.00
N GLN A 26 -1.89 7.53 7.95
CA GLN A 26 -3.23 8.03 7.63
C GLN A 26 -4.26 7.68 8.72
N ILE A 27 -4.16 6.49 9.32
CA ILE A 27 -4.99 6.10 10.46
C ILE A 27 -4.75 7.03 11.67
N ARG A 28 -3.50 7.42 11.95
CA ARG A 28 -3.18 8.37 13.02
C ARG A 28 -3.78 9.75 12.75
N ILE A 29 -3.72 10.23 11.51
CA ILE A 29 -4.33 11.51 11.11
C ILE A 29 -5.85 11.46 11.33
N ILE A 30 -6.52 10.38 10.90
CA ILE A 30 -7.97 10.22 11.11
C ILE A 30 -8.33 10.20 12.60
N ALA A 31 -7.58 9.47 13.42
CA ALA A 31 -7.80 9.41 14.85
C ALA A 31 -7.68 10.82 15.48
N HIS A 32 -6.61 11.55 15.16
CA HIS A 32 -6.38 12.91 15.66
C HIS A 32 -7.47 13.91 15.24
N LEU A 33 -7.95 13.83 13.99
CA LEU A 33 -9.06 14.67 13.52
C LEU A 33 -10.37 14.33 14.25
N THR A 34 -10.63 13.03 14.44
CA THR A 34 -11.83 12.54 15.12
C THR A 34 -11.88 12.97 16.59
N GLU A 35 -10.75 12.85 17.31
CA GLU A 35 -10.61 13.28 18.70
C GLU A 35 -10.89 14.78 18.88
N ARG A 36 -10.57 15.59 17.87
CA ARG A 36 -10.80 17.04 17.87
C ARG A 36 -12.17 17.43 17.33
N GLY A 37 -13.02 16.47 16.98
CA GLY A 37 -14.32 16.73 16.34
C GLY A 37 -14.20 17.40 14.97
N GLN A 38 -13.05 17.27 14.32
CA GLN A 38 -12.79 17.81 12.99
C GLN A 38 -13.29 16.84 11.92
N ASN A 39 -13.62 17.37 10.74
CA ASN A 39 -14.01 16.55 9.60
C ASN A 39 -12.82 15.67 9.15
N SER A 40 -13.01 14.36 9.17
CA SER A 40 -12.02 13.36 8.73
C SER A 40 -12.33 12.76 7.35
N ALA A 41 -13.38 13.20 6.65
CA ALA A 41 -13.85 12.58 5.41
C ALA A 41 -12.74 12.49 4.34
N GLU A 42 -12.03 13.57 4.07
CA GLU A 42 -10.92 13.57 3.10
C GLU A 42 -9.81 12.59 3.52
N ALA A 43 -9.48 12.57 4.81
CA ALA A 43 -8.48 11.67 5.35
C ALA A 43 -8.93 10.19 5.24
N THR A 44 -10.22 9.91 5.42
CA THR A 44 -10.81 8.57 5.21
C THR A 44 -10.82 8.16 3.75
N HIS A 45 -11.09 9.09 2.83
CA HIS A 45 -10.98 8.83 1.39
C HIS A 45 -9.54 8.47 0.99
N ALA A 46 -8.56 9.25 1.46
CA ALA A 46 -7.15 8.94 1.21
C ALA A 46 -6.73 7.58 1.79
N LEU A 47 -7.24 7.20 2.98
CA LEU A 47 -6.99 5.87 3.54
C LEU A 47 -7.53 4.77 2.63
N LYS A 48 -8.74 4.95 2.09
CA LYS A 48 -9.33 3.98 1.17
C LYS A 48 -8.49 3.82 -0.10
N ASP A 49 -8.03 4.92 -0.70
CA ASP A 49 -7.19 4.88 -1.89
C ASP A 49 -5.86 4.14 -1.63
N ILE A 50 -5.28 4.32 -0.44
CA ILE A 50 -4.09 3.58 0.00
C ILE A 50 -4.39 2.08 0.13
N GLU A 51 -5.51 1.72 0.76
CA GLU A 51 -5.93 0.33 0.96
C GLU A 51 -6.23 -0.39 -0.37
N ASP A 52 -6.90 0.29 -1.30
CA ASP A 52 -7.18 -0.21 -2.65
C ASP A 52 -5.87 -0.44 -3.43
N THR A 53 -4.91 0.49 -3.31
CA THR A 53 -3.58 0.34 -3.93
C THR A 53 -2.81 -0.84 -3.32
N LEU A 54 -2.83 -1.00 -2.00
CA LEU A 54 -2.20 -2.12 -1.31
C LEU A 54 -2.80 -3.47 -1.73
N ALA A 55 -4.12 -3.55 -1.88
CA ALA A 55 -4.78 -4.75 -2.38
C ALA A 55 -4.29 -5.12 -3.79
N ALA A 56 -4.21 -4.15 -4.70
CA ALA A 56 -3.69 -4.36 -6.04
C ALA A 56 -2.22 -4.84 -6.04
N LEU A 57 -1.36 -4.23 -5.21
CA LEU A 57 0.04 -4.63 -5.07
C LEU A 57 0.19 -6.05 -4.53
N ARG A 58 -0.61 -6.45 -3.54
CA ARG A 58 -0.60 -7.81 -3.00
C ARG A 58 -1.03 -8.84 -4.05
N CYS A 59 -2.09 -8.56 -4.81
CA CYS A 59 -2.47 -9.42 -5.94
C CYS A 59 -1.34 -9.54 -6.98
N ARG A 60 -0.63 -8.44 -7.27
CA ARG A 60 0.51 -8.46 -8.19
C ARG A 60 1.66 -9.30 -7.64
N TRP A 61 1.96 -9.18 -6.34
CA TRP A 61 3.00 -9.95 -5.68
C TRP A 61 2.71 -11.45 -5.73
N GLU A 62 1.49 -11.86 -5.37
CA GLU A 62 1.06 -13.27 -5.44
C GLU A 62 1.17 -13.83 -6.86
N TYR A 63 0.77 -13.04 -7.86
CA TYR A 63 0.90 -13.42 -9.27
C TYR A 63 2.36 -13.61 -9.70
N LEU A 64 3.24 -12.67 -9.38
CA LEU A 64 4.66 -12.75 -9.72
C LEU A 64 5.33 -13.93 -9.00
N GLN A 65 4.97 -14.19 -7.75
CA GLN A 65 5.48 -15.32 -6.99
C GLN A 65 5.08 -16.64 -7.67
N ALA A 66 3.81 -16.79 -8.02
CA ALA A 66 3.30 -17.97 -8.72
C ALA A 66 3.91 -18.17 -10.12
N MET A 67 4.37 -17.11 -10.78
CA MET A 67 5.09 -17.21 -12.05
C MET A 67 6.54 -17.72 -11.88
N GLN A 68 7.20 -17.36 -10.78
CA GLN A 68 8.57 -17.81 -10.50
C GLN A 68 8.63 -19.26 -10.00
N GLU A 69 7.55 -19.74 -9.38
CA GLU A 69 7.45 -21.12 -8.87
C GLU A 69 7.04 -22.15 -9.95
N LYS A 70 6.68 -21.71 -11.17
CA LYS A 70 6.40 -22.63 -12.29
C LYS A 70 7.71 -23.11 -12.93
N PRO A 71 7.97 -24.43 -13.01
CA PRO A 71 9.16 -25.00 -13.63
C PRO A 71 9.21 -24.80 -15.14
#